data_AF-A0A925FJ84-F1
#
_entry.id   AF-A0A925FJ84-F1
#
_cell.length_a   1.000
_cell.length_b   1.000
_cell.length_c   1.000
_cell.angle_alpha   90.00
_cell.angle_beta   90.00
_cell.angle_gamma   90.00
#
_symmetry.space_group_name_H-M   'P 1'
#
loop_
_entity.id
_entity.type
_entity.pdbx_description
1 polymer ?
#
loop_
_entity_poly.entity_id
_entity_poly.type
_entity_poly.pdbx_seq_one_letter_code
_entity_poly.pdbx_strand_id
1 'polypeptide(L)'
;MTTDGNGGWFNGQVPPRLRVRAGAIAASVPASNPDAADHLVHVAVDATRRLLDHQGADRTTALDLLAIDALVTHAMELMADDPPRFEARCLEALHALSSISPAS
;
A
#
# COMPACT_ATOMS: atom_id res chain seq x y z
N MET A 1 15.12 23.48 -2.29
CA MET A 1 15.22 22.01 -2.45
C MET A 1 14.22 21.40 -1.47
N THR A 2 12.94 21.41 -1.82
CA THR A 2 11.91 20.80 -1.02
C THR A 2 12.03 19.30 -1.25
N THR A 3 12.35 18.55 -0.20
CA THR A 3 12.06 17.12 -0.16
C THR A 3 10.55 17.03 -0.10
N ASP A 4 9.93 16.98 -1.28
CA ASP A 4 8.51 16.75 -1.41
C ASP A 4 8.28 15.40 -0.73
N GLY A 5 7.70 15.38 0.48
CA GLY A 5 7.38 14.19 1.28
C GLY A 5 6.28 13.33 0.63
N ASN A 6 6.32 13.28 -0.69
CA ASN A 6 5.28 12.92 -1.61
C ASN A 6 5.69 11.67 -2.38
N GLY A 7 6.49 10.80 -1.73
CA GLY A 7 7.22 9.63 -2.27
C GLY A 7 6.72 9.28 -3.66
N GLY A 8 7.55 9.52 -4.68
CA GLY A 8 7.19 9.74 -6.10
C GLY A 8 6.44 8.63 -6.86
N TRP A 9 5.70 7.80 -6.14
CA TRP A 9 4.82 6.72 -6.54
C TRP A 9 3.58 7.18 -7.32
N PHE A 10 3.04 8.36 -6.98
CA PHE A 10 1.75 8.79 -7.52
C PHE A 10 1.90 10.03 -8.40
N ASN A 11 1.45 9.91 -9.65
CA ASN A 11 1.37 11.02 -10.59
C ASN A 11 0.24 12.01 -10.21
N GLY A 12 0.14 13.13 -10.95
CA GLY A 12 -0.79 14.23 -10.66
C GLY A 12 -2.28 13.89 -10.63
N GLN A 13 -2.69 12.66 -11.00
CA GLN A 13 -4.09 12.24 -11.09
C GLN A 13 -4.70 11.81 -9.75
N VAL A 14 -3.87 11.53 -8.73
CA VAL A 14 -4.34 11.16 -7.38
C VAL A 14 -4.67 12.42 -6.57
N PRO A 15 -5.83 12.52 -5.88
CA PRO A 15 -6.17 13.66 -5.03
C PRO A 15 -5.08 13.99 -4.01
N PRO A 16 -4.76 15.28 -3.74
CA PRO A 16 -3.60 15.67 -2.94
C PRO A 16 -3.54 15.05 -1.54
N ARG A 17 -4.68 14.96 -0.84
CA ARG A 17 -4.74 14.37 0.51
C ARG A 17 -4.46 12.87 0.51
N LEU A 18 -4.95 12.15 -0.51
CA LEU A 18 -4.71 10.73 -0.66
C LEU A 18 -3.23 10.48 -0.99
N ARG A 19 -2.65 11.32 -1.84
CA ARG A 19 -1.23 11.28 -2.20
C ARG A 19 -0.31 11.44 -1.00
N VAL A 20 -0.56 12.46 -0.17
CA VAL A 20 0.20 12.69 1.06
C VAL A 20 0.07 11.50 2.01
N ARG A 21 -1.13 10.93 2.15
CA ARG A 21 -1.35 9.81 3.07
C ARG A 21 -0.66 8.53 2.59
N ALA A 22 -0.78 8.20 1.31
CA ALA A 22 -0.11 7.05 0.72
C ALA A 22 1.43 7.21 0.76
N GLY A 23 1.93 8.42 0.49
CA GLY A 23 3.36 8.75 0.64
C GLY A 23 3.85 8.61 2.08
N ALA A 24 3.03 8.96 3.08
CA ALA A 24 3.37 8.77 4.49
C ALA A 24 3.43 7.29 4.88
N ILE A 25 2.51 6.46 4.37
CA ILE A 25 2.53 5.01 4.59
C ILE A 25 3.78 4.40 3.94
N ALA A 26 4.08 4.77 2.68
CA ALA A 26 5.22 4.27 1.91
C ALA A 26 6.56 4.97 2.21
N ALA A 27 6.66 5.80 3.24
CA ALA A 27 7.83 6.66 3.48
C ALA A 27 9.14 5.88 3.65
N SER A 28 9.07 4.62 4.06
CA SER A 28 10.22 3.71 4.21
C SER A 28 10.66 3.03 2.90
N VAL A 29 9.92 3.19 1.81
CA VAL A 29 10.19 2.53 0.53
C VAL A 29 10.68 3.60 -0.48
N PRO A 30 11.96 3.58 -0.85
CA PRO A 30 12.47 4.46 -1.91
C PRO A 30 11.89 4.07 -3.27
N ALA A 31 11.45 5.05 -4.06
CA ALA A 31 10.95 4.83 -5.43
C ALA A 31 12.00 4.23 -6.37
N SER A 32 13.29 4.41 -6.07
CA SER A 32 14.41 3.85 -6.82
C SER A 32 14.75 2.39 -6.44
N ASN A 33 14.02 1.78 -5.51
CA ASN A 33 14.29 0.42 -5.07
C ASN A 33 13.88 -0.59 -6.16
N PRO A 34 14.75 -1.51 -6.63
CA PRO A 34 14.37 -2.53 -7.61
C PRO A 34 13.27 -3.48 -7.10
N ASP A 35 13.15 -3.67 -5.79
CA ASP A 35 12.11 -4.45 -5.14
C ASP A 35 10.99 -3.56 -4.55
N ALA A 36 10.87 -2.33 -5.06
CA ALA A 36 9.84 -1.36 -4.74
C ALA A 36 8.46 -2.00 -4.56
N ALA A 37 8.03 -2.78 -5.55
CA ALA A 37 6.71 -3.40 -5.56
C ALA A 37 6.50 -4.35 -4.37
N ASP A 38 7.49 -5.20 -4.06
CA ASP A 38 7.43 -6.12 -2.93
C ASP A 38 7.37 -5.36 -1.58
N HIS A 39 8.18 -4.31 -1.45
CA HIS A 39 8.18 -3.49 -0.25
C HIS A 39 6.89 -2.69 -0.06
N LEU A 40 6.29 -2.19 -1.14
CA LEU A 40 5.00 -1.51 -1.10
C LEU A 40 3.88 -2.46 -0.64
N VAL A 41 3.84 -3.70 -1.14
CA VAL A 41 2.90 -4.72 -0.67
C VAL A 41 3.09 -4.98 0.82
N HIS A 42 4.33 -5.16 1.27
CA HIS A 42 4.63 -5.42 2.68
C HIS A 42 4.16 -4.28 3.58
N VAL A 43 4.46 -3.04 3.21
CA VAL A 43 4.05 -1.84 3.96
C VAL A 43 2.52 -1.66 3.95
N ALA A 44 1.84 -1.99 2.84
CA ALA A 44 0.39 -1.97 2.76
C ALA A 44 -0.26 -3.00 3.69
N VAL A 45 0.31 -4.21 3.79
CA VAL A 45 -0.14 -5.24 4.74
C VAL A 45 0.03 -4.78 6.18
N ASP A 46 1.19 -4.22 6.54
CA ASP A 46 1.43 -3.71 7.89
C ASP A 46 0.51 -2.53 8.24
N ALA A 47 0.24 -1.63 7.30
CA ALA A 47 -0.72 -0.56 7.47
C ALA A 47 -2.15 -1.10 7.69
N THR A 48 -2.53 -2.15 6.95
CA THR A 48 -3.82 -2.82 7.10
C THR A 48 -3.96 -3.44 8.49
N ARG A 49 -2.92 -4.11 9.00
CA ARG A 49 -2.92 -4.68 10.36
C ARG A 49 -3.13 -3.61 11.43
N ARG A 50 -2.38 -2.50 11.34
CA ARG A 50 -2.53 -1.38 12.30
C ARG A 50 -3.92 -0.76 12.24
N LEU A 51 -4.52 -0.69 11.05
CA LEU A 51 -5.86 -0.18 10.87
C LEU A 51 -6.92 -1.10 11.49
N LEU A 52 -6.73 -2.42 11.38
CA LEU A 52 -7.63 -3.42 11.98
C LEU A 52 -7.50 -3.49 13.50
N ASP A 53 -6.31 -3.22 14.04
CA ASP A 53 -6.10 -3.06 15.49
C ASP A 53 -6.73 -1.75 16.02
N HIS A 54 -7.05 -0.80 15.14
CA HIS A 54 -7.67 0.46 15.51
C HIS A 54 -9.21 0.34 15.52
N GLN A 55 -9.84 0.50 16.68
CA GLN A 55 -11.31 0.38 16.82
C GLN A 55 -12.11 1.60 16.32
N GLY A 56 -11.51 2.45 15.47
CA GLY A 56 -12.12 3.66 14.94
C GLY A 56 -12.60 3.49 13.50
N ALA A 57 -13.86 3.85 13.22
CA ALA A 57 -14.43 3.89 11.86
C ALA A 57 -14.69 5.33 11.42
N ASP A 58 -13.66 6.19 11.54
CA ASP A 58 -13.77 7.60 11.18
C ASP A 58 -13.27 7.88 9.74
N ARG A 59 -13.29 9.15 9.35
CA ARG A 59 -12.83 9.58 8.03
C ARG A 59 -11.34 9.30 7.78
N THR A 60 -10.53 9.23 8.83
CA THR A 60 -9.11 8.89 8.76
C THR A 60 -8.95 7.42 8.38
N THR A 61 -9.71 6.53 9.03
CA THR A 61 -9.75 5.11 8.68
C THR A 61 -10.13 4.89 7.21
N ALA A 62 -11.14 5.63 6.72
CA ALA A 62 -11.54 5.55 5.31
C ALA A 62 -10.43 6.04 4.35
N LEU A 63 -9.70 7.10 4.70
CA LEU A 63 -8.57 7.59 3.90
C LEU A 63 -7.39 6.63 3.92
N ASP A 64 -7.15 5.96 5.04
CA ASP A 64 -6.08 4.96 5.19
C ASP A 64 -6.36 3.72 4.34
N LEU A 65 -7.61 3.25 4.33
CA LEU A 65 -8.03 2.16 3.44
C LEU A 65 -7.81 2.53 1.96
N LEU A 66 -8.22 3.73 1.55
CA LEU A 66 -8.00 4.19 0.16
C LEU A 66 -6.51 4.34 -0.17
N ALA A 67 -5.69 4.76 0.80
CA ALA A 67 -4.25 4.90 0.59
C ALA A 67 -3.57 3.53 0.45
N ILE A 68 -3.97 2.55 1.27
CA ILE A 68 -3.53 1.15 1.19
C ILE A 68 -3.92 0.55 -0.17
N ASP A 69 -5.17 0.73 -0.59
CA ASP A 69 -5.68 0.25 -1.89
C ASP A 69 -4.87 0.83 -3.07
N ALA A 70 -4.59 2.14 -3.04
CA ALA A 70 -3.76 2.79 -4.04
C ALA A 70 -2.32 2.24 -4.07
N LEU A 71 -1.73 1.94 -2.90
CA LEU A 71 -0.38 1.36 -2.82
C LEU A 71 -0.33 -0.06 -3.37
N VAL A 72 -1.33 -0.88 -3.04
CA VAL A 72 -1.44 -2.24 -3.58
C VAL A 72 -1.61 -2.17 -5.09
N THR A 73 -2.54 -1.36 -5.59
CA THR A 73 -2.77 -1.17 -7.04
C THR A 73 -1.49 -0.77 -7.74
N HIS A 74 -0.74 0.19 -7.18
CA HIS A 74 0.50 0.63 -7.78
C HIS A 74 1.60 -0.44 -7.74
N ALA A 75 1.72 -1.19 -6.64
CA ALA A 75 2.64 -2.31 -6.57
C ALA A 75 2.32 -3.38 -7.62
N MET A 76 1.03 -3.63 -7.87
CA MET A 76 0.57 -4.53 -8.93
C MET A 76 0.93 -4.01 -10.33
N GLU A 77 0.75 -2.72 -10.60
CA GLU A 77 1.18 -2.09 -11.87
C GLU A 77 2.68 -2.27 -12.10
N LEU A 78 3.51 -2.11 -11.06
CA LEU A 78 4.96 -2.31 -11.15
C LEU A 78 5.36 -3.77 -11.44
N MET A 79 4.50 -4.74 -11.10
CA MET A 79 4.71 -6.17 -11.36
C MET A 79 4.05 -6.65 -12.66
N ALA A 80 3.39 -5.78 -13.43
CA ALA A 80 2.58 -6.17 -14.57
C ALA A 80 3.36 -6.94 -15.66
N ASP A 81 4.66 -6.69 -15.77
CA ASP A 81 5.54 -7.35 -16.74
C ASP A 81 6.12 -8.71 -16.25
N ASP A 82 5.78 -9.17 -15.04
CA ASP A 82 6.22 -10.46 -14.46
C ASP A 82 5.04 -11.24 -13.83
N PRO A 83 4.23 -11.94 -14.67
CA PRO A 83 3.00 -12.60 -14.22
C PRO A 83 3.18 -13.69 -13.14
N PRO A 84 4.20 -14.58 -13.20
CA PRO A 84 4.42 -15.57 -12.15
C PRO A 84 4.76 -14.95 -10.79
N ARG A 85 5.58 -13.89 -10.78
CA ARG A 85 5.91 -13.17 -9.54
C ARG A 85 4.68 -12.47 -8.97
N PHE A 86 3.86 -11.87 -9.83
CA PHE A 86 2.60 -11.25 -9.46
C PHE A 86 1.62 -12.24 -8.80
N GLU A 87 1.43 -13.42 -9.40
CA GLU A 87 0.55 -14.47 -8.86
C GLU A 87 1.00 -14.94 -7.48
N ALA A 88 2.30 -15.22 -7.32
CA ALA A 88 2.87 -15.65 -6.03
C ALA A 88 2.63 -14.60 -4.92
N ARG A 89 2.76 -13.31 -5.25
CA ARG A 89 2.51 -12.20 -4.30
C ARG A 89 1.04 -12.02 -3.98
N CYS A 90 0.15 -12.17 -4.96
CA CYS A 90 -1.29 -12.14 -4.72
C CYS A 90 -1.70 -13.27 -3.76
N LEU A 91 -1.16 -14.48 -3.95
CA LEU A 91 -1.41 -15.62 -3.07
C LEU A 91 -0.89 -15.37 -1.65
N GLU A 92 0.33 -14.83 -1.51
CA GLU A 92 0.89 -14.47 -0.20
C GLU A 92 0.02 -13.42 0.53
N ALA A 93 -0.43 -12.38 -0.19
CA ALA A 93 -1.30 -11.36 0.35
C ALA A 93 -2.67 -11.92 0.76
N LEU A 94 -3.26 -12.80 -0.05
CA LEU A 94 -4.53 -13.49 0.27
C LEU A 94 -4.40 -14.38 1.50
N HIS A 95 -3.28 -15.12 1.63
CA HIS A 95 -2.98 -15.89 2.84
C HIS A 95 -2.87 -14.98 4.06
N ALA A 96 -2.16 -13.86 3.95
CA ALA A 96 -2.07 -12.88 5.03
C ALA A 96 -3.46 -12.34 5.42
N LEU A 97 -4.29 -11.95 4.46
CA LEU A 97 -5.66 -11.47 4.72
C LEU A 97 -6.54 -12.54 5.38
N SER A 98 -6.45 -13.79 4.94
CA SER A 98 -7.20 -14.91 5.52
C SER A 98 -6.87 -15.13 7.00
N SER A 99 -5.64 -14.80 7.43
CA SER A 99 -5.21 -14.91 8.82
C SER A 99 -5.71 -13.77 9.72
N ILE A 100 -6.19 -12.67 9.12
CA ILE A 100 -6.68 -11.50 9.84
C ILE A 100 -8.21 -11.52 9.98
N SER A 101 -8.91 -12.23 9.10
CA SER A 101 -10.35 -12.46 9.28
C SER A 101 -10.58 -13.37 10.50
N PRO A 102 -11.40 -12.98 11.49
CA PRO A 102 -11.84 -13.92 12.50
C PRO A 102 -12.56 -15.08 11.79
N ALA A 103 -12.29 -16.31 12.22
CA ALA A 103 -13.11 -17.45 11.82
C ALA A 103 -14.54 -17.18 12.29
N SER A 104 -15.46 -17.02 11.33
CA SER A 104 -16.90 -16.93 11.59
C SER A 104 -17.43 -18.19 12.27
#